data_AF-A0A935TXY6-F1
#
_entry.id   AF-A0A935TXY6-F1
#
_cell.length_a   1.000
_cell.length_b   1.000
_cell.length_c   1.000
_cell.angle_alpha   90.00
_cell.angle_beta   90.00
_cell.angle_gamma   90.00
#
_symmetry.space_group_name_H-M   'P 1'
#
loop_
_entity.id
_entity.type
_entity.pdbx_description
1 polymer ?
#
loop_
_entity_poly.entity_id
_entity_poly.type
_entity_poly.pdbx_seq_one_letter_code
_entity_poly.pdbx_strand_id
1 'polypeptide(L)'
;MKMTSRLDRATDALKDARVVEQAQYREAMRRFMQELVAIASASAGGAIWSQDDRAWARQHASLALEARDAFVDWSAQTGDLFYFQGGEEASERALERRSNLELARDLLMGTEAEELLNACRSDDVDRDYREQAEQCGLDPPDWVPRSHTWWRWRDK
;
A
#
# COMPACT_ATOMS: atom_id res chain seq x y z
N MET A 1 4.79 -12.12 -19.37
CA MET A 1 4.13 -10.80 -19.38
C MET A 1 5.21 -9.77 -19.06
N LYS A 2 5.44 -8.75 -19.91
CA LYS A 2 6.55 -7.80 -19.69
C LYS A 2 6.24 -6.90 -18.49
N MET A 3 7.18 -6.77 -17.56
CA MET A 3 7.09 -5.96 -16.34
C MET A 3 6.71 -4.49 -16.63
N THR A 4 7.13 -3.99 -17.79
CA THR A 4 6.76 -2.68 -18.36
C THR A 4 5.26 -2.42 -18.33
N SER A 5 4.43 -3.44 -18.63
CA SER A 5 2.98 -3.27 -18.65
C SER A 5 2.35 -3.03 -17.27
N ARG A 6 2.99 -3.45 -16.16
CA ARG A 6 2.44 -3.27 -14.80
C ARG A 6 2.71 -1.85 -14.30
N LEU A 7 3.95 -1.38 -14.47
CA LEU A 7 4.33 -0.01 -14.12
C LEU A 7 3.52 1.02 -14.92
N ASP A 8 3.24 0.75 -16.20
CA ASP A 8 2.35 1.58 -17.01
C ASP A 8 0.93 1.64 -16.42
N ARG A 9 0.37 0.49 -15.99
CA ARG A 9 -0.96 0.45 -15.36
C ARG A 9 -0.99 1.13 -13.99
N ALA A 10 0.09 1.03 -13.21
CA ALA A 10 0.22 1.77 -11.96
C ALA A 10 0.26 3.29 -12.23
N THR A 11 0.99 3.72 -13.25
CA THR A 11 1.00 5.12 -13.70
C THR A 11 -0.39 5.59 -14.12
N ASP A 12 -1.12 4.81 -14.90
CA ASP A 12 -2.47 5.17 -15.34
C ASP A 12 -3.46 5.24 -14.17
N ALA A 13 -3.34 4.33 -13.20
CA ALA A 13 -4.12 4.39 -11.97
C ALA A 13 -3.83 5.67 -11.16
N LEU A 14 -2.56 6.12 -11.08
CA LEU A 14 -2.24 7.41 -10.46
C LEU A 14 -2.81 8.60 -11.23
N LYS A 15 -2.79 8.57 -12.57
CA LYS A 15 -3.43 9.61 -13.40
C LYS A 15 -4.93 9.68 -13.15
N ASP A 16 -5.59 8.53 -13.10
CA ASP A 16 -7.03 8.43 -12.84
C ASP A 16 -7.38 8.91 -11.43
N ALA A 17 -6.52 8.63 -10.44
CA ALA A 17 -6.73 9.01 -9.05
C ALA A 17 -6.69 10.54 -8.82
N ARG A 18 -6.20 11.32 -9.80
CA ARG A 18 -6.21 12.78 -9.77
C ARG A 18 -7.55 13.40 -10.19
N VAL A 19 -8.45 12.63 -10.80
CA VAL A 19 -9.72 13.14 -11.35
C VAL A 19 -10.79 13.17 -10.25
N VAL A 20 -11.47 14.31 -10.13
CA VAL A 20 -12.17 14.82 -8.93
C VAL A 20 -13.49 14.09 -8.59
N GLU A 21 -13.82 12.97 -9.24
CA GLU A 21 -15.00 12.17 -8.88
C GLU A 21 -14.65 11.11 -7.83
N GLN A 22 -15.21 11.24 -6.62
CA GLN A 22 -14.89 10.39 -5.45
C GLN A 22 -14.93 8.89 -5.73
N ALA A 23 -15.93 8.42 -6.46
CA ALA A 23 -16.05 7.00 -6.79
C ALA A 23 -14.93 6.53 -7.73
N GLN A 24 -14.52 7.39 -8.67
CA GLN A 24 -13.55 7.06 -9.71
C GLN A 24 -12.12 7.03 -9.15
N TYR A 25 -11.73 7.98 -8.29
CA TYR A 25 -10.38 7.95 -7.73
C TYR A 25 -10.19 6.83 -6.69
N ARG A 26 -11.24 6.44 -5.95
CA ARG A 26 -11.15 5.30 -5.01
C ARG A 26 -10.86 3.99 -5.75
N GLU A 27 -11.56 3.79 -6.86
CA GLU A 27 -11.34 2.65 -7.74
C GLU A 27 -9.96 2.70 -8.40
N ALA A 28 -9.51 3.89 -8.81
CA ALA A 28 -8.14 4.10 -9.31
C ALA A 28 -7.10 3.74 -8.24
N MET A 29 -7.29 4.17 -7.00
CA MET A 29 -6.38 3.85 -5.91
C MET A 29 -6.35 2.35 -5.59
N ARG A 30 -7.51 1.68 -5.65
CA ARG A 30 -7.59 0.22 -5.55
C ARG A 30 -6.77 -0.46 -6.63
N ARG A 31 -6.92 -0.04 -7.90
CA ARG A 31 -6.14 -0.58 -9.03
C ARG A 31 -4.63 -0.36 -8.84
N PHE A 32 -4.23 0.82 -8.39
CA PHE A 32 -2.83 1.12 -8.10
C PHE A 32 -2.25 0.16 -7.05
N MET A 33 -2.92 -0.01 -5.91
CA MET A 33 -2.47 -0.90 -4.84
C MET A 33 -2.37 -2.35 -5.32
N GLN A 34 -3.33 -2.80 -6.14
CA GLN A 34 -3.30 -4.15 -6.73
C GLN A 34 -2.12 -4.37 -7.67
N GLU A 35 -1.77 -3.38 -8.49
CA GLU A 35 -0.58 -3.48 -9.34
C GLU A 35 0.71 -3.49 -8.52
N LEU A 36 0.79 -2.70 -7.44
CA LEU A 36 1.94 -2.73 -6.53
C LEU A 36 2.15 -4.10 -5.89
N VAL A 37 1.08 -4.70 -5.35
CA VAL A 37 1.13 -6.07 -4.81
C VAL A 37 1.63 -7.03 -5.87
N ALA A 38 1.07 -6.97 -7.09
CA ALA A 38 1.46 -7.89 -8.14
C ALA A 38 2.91 -7.70 -8.63
N ILE A 39 3.46 -6.49 -8.57
CA ILE A 39 4.88 -6.21 -8.85
C ILE A 39 5.74 -6.78 -7.71
N ALA A 40 5.36 -6.55 -6.44
CA ALA A 40 6.07 -7.04 -5.28
C ALA A 40 6.10 -8.58 -5.22
N SER A 41 4.96 -9.25 -5.42
CA SER A 41 4.85 -10.71 -5.46
C SER A 41 5.69 -11.34 -6.58
N ALA A 42 5.84 -10.65 -7.72
CA ALA A 42 6.66 -11.15 -8.82
C ALA A 42 8.17 -11.17 -8.51
N SER A 43 8.61 -10.49 -7.44
CA SER A 43 10.03 -10.26 -7.12
C SER A 43 10.67 -11.33 -6.21
N ALA A 44 10.05 -12.51 -6.04
CA ALA A 44 10.63 -13.71 -5.40
C ALA A 44 11.23 -13.53 -3.99
N GLY A 45 10.43 -13.08 -3.00
CA GLY A 45 10.75 -13.27 -1.56
C GLY A 45 10.71 -12.02 -0.67
N GLY A 46 9.59 -11.28 -0.70
CA GLY A 46 9.42 -10.02 0.04
C GLY A 46 10.00 -8.85 -0.74
N ALA A 47 9.26 -7.73 -0.83
CA ALA A 47 9.50 -6.67 -1.80
C ALA A 47 10.95 -6.13 -1.77
N ILE A 48 11.81 -6.67 -2.63
CA ILE A 48 13.09 -6.07 -3.01
C ILE A 48 12.80 -5.41 -4.36
N TRP A 49 12.50 -4.11 -4.31
CA TRP A 49 12.26 -3.33 -5.51
C TRP A 49 13.47 -3.38 -6.43
N SER A 50 13.24 -3.68 -7.71
CA SER A 50 14.30 -3.64 -8.72
C SER A 50 14.78 -2.19 -8.93
N GLN A 51 15.93 -2.05 -9.60
CA GLN A 51 16.41 -0.72 -9.99
C GLN A 51 15.41 0.00 -10.91
N ASP A 52 14.70 -0.74 -11.76
CA ASP A 52 13.68 -0.21 -12.66
C ASP A 52 12.46 0.30 -11.90
N ASP A 53 11.99 -0.44 -10.88
CA ASP A 53 10.87 0.00 -10.03
C ASP A 53 11.22 1.30 -9.29
N ARG A 54 12.46 1.38 -8.76
CA ARG A 54 12.96 2.59 -8.09
C ARG A 54 13.13 3.77 -9.05
N ALA A 55 13.56 3.53 -10.29
CA ALA A 55 13.64 4.57 -11.31
C ALA A 55 12.25 5.07 -11.69
N TRP A 56 11.30 4.17 -11.90
CA TRP A 56 9.90 4.50 -12.14
C TRP A 56 9.31 5.32 -10.99
N ALA A 57 9.56 4.94 -9.73
CA ALA A 57 9.03 5.62 -8.55
C ALA A 57 9.51 7.07 -8.48
N ARG A 58 10.81 7.32 -8.74
CA ARG A 58 11.35 8.69 -8.80
C ARG A 58 10.73 9.52 -9.92
N GLN A 59 10.47 8.90 -11.07
CA GLN A 59 9.87 9.59 -12.22
C GLN A 59 8.41 9.98 -11.98
N HIS A 60 7.67 9.20 -11.19
CA HIS A 60 6.21 9.36 -11.02
C HIS A 60 5.80 9.84 -9.62
N ALA A 61 6.74 10.25 -8.77
CA ALA A 61 6.46 10.71 -7.42
C ALA A 61 5.49 11.91 -7.37
N SER A 62 5.58 12.83 -8.33
CA SER A 62 4.65 13.96 -8.45
C SER A 62 3.21 13.53 -8.70
N LEU A 63 2.98 12.48 -9.48
CA LEU A 63 1.63 11.93 -9.66
C LEU A 63 1.07 11.34 -8.37
N ALA A 64 1.92 10.72 -7.54
CA ALA A 64 1.51 10.23 -6.24
C ALA A 64 1.14 11.38 -5.29
N LEU A 65 1.83 12.52 -5.35
CA LEU A 65 1.46 13.73 -4.62
C LEU A 65 0.13 14.33 -5.10
N GLU A 66 -0.08 14.38 -6.41
CA GLU A 66 -1.34 14.86 -6.99
C GLU A 66 -2.53 13.94 -6.62
N ALA A 67 -2.27 12.66 -6.33
CA ALA A 67 -3.24 11.69 -5.82
C ALA A 67 -3.42 11.72 -4.28
N ARG A 68 -2.96 12.78 -3.59
CA ARG A 68 -2.99 12.91 -2.12
C ARG A 68 -4.33 12.54 -1.49
N ASP A 69 -5.42 13.10 -1.99
CA ASP A 69 -6.74 12.90 -1.39
C ASP A 69 -7.16 11.42 -1.49
N ALA A 70 -6.77 10.72 -2.55
CA ALA A 70 -7.01 9.29 -2.70
C ALA A 70 -6.25 8.45 -1.68
N PHE A 71 -4.99 8.81 -1.34
CA PHE A 71 -4.23 8.15 -0.28
C PHE A 71 -4.83 8.40 1.11
N VAL A 72 -5.25 9.64 1.38
CA VAL A 72 -5.91 10.00 2.64
C VAL A 72 -7.22 9.22 2.81
N ASP A 73 -8.05 9.19 1.77
CA ASP A 73 -9.30 8.41 1.74
C ASP A 73 -9.04 6.91 1.93
N TRP A 74 -8.01 6.36 1.28
CA TRP A 74 -7.63 4.97 1.44
C TRP A 74 -7.25 4.66 2.90
N SER A 75 -6.47 5.54 3.52
CA SER A 75 -6.09 5.42 4.93
C SER A 75 -7.31 5.49 5.86
N ALA A 76 -8.22 6.44 5.63
CA ALA A 76 -9.44 6.58 6.41
C ALA A 76 -10.34 5.34 6.32
N GLN A 77 -10.60 4.83 5.11
CA GLN A 77 -11.38 3.62 4.90
C GLN A 77 -10.74 2.38 5.53
N THR A 78 -9.40 2.34 5.56
CA THR A 78 -8.67 1.25 6.21
C THR A 78 -8.92 1.26 7.71
N GLY A 79 -8.92 2.44 8.34
CA GLY A 79 -9.34 2.62 9.73
C GLY A 79 -10.81 2.26 9.95
N ASP A 80 -11.71 2.65 9.05
CA ASP A 80 -13.14 2.36 9.18
C ASP A 80 -13.44 0.85 9.17
N LEU A 81 -12.77 0.11 8.28
CA LEU A 81 -12.86 -1.36 8.23
C LEU A 81 -12.42 -1.98 9.56
N PHE A 82 -11.33 -1.47 10.11
CA PHE A 82 -10.72 -2.03 11.31
C PHE A 82 -11.51 -1.71 12.59
N TYR A 83 -11.85 -0.45 12.82
CA TYR A 83 -12.42 0.00 14.09
C TYR A 83 -13.96 -0.03 14.14
N PHE A 84 -14.65 0.04 13.00
CA PHE A 84 -16.12 0.23 12.99
C PHE A 84 -16.91 -0.89 12.34
N GLN A 85 -16.38 -1.59 11.33
CA GLN A 85 -17.11 -2.68 10.67
C GLN A 85 -17.02 -4.01 11.45
N GLY A 86 -15.88 -4.26 12.11
CA GLY A 86 -15.69 -5.40 13.01
C GLY A 86 -15.70 -6.77 12.34
N GLY A 87 -15.27 -7.79 13.10
CA GLY A 87 -15.19 -9.17 12.62
C GLY A 87 -13.90 -9.50 11.85
N GLU A 88 -13.67 -10.79 11.67
CA GLU A 88 -12.44 -11.35 11.10
C GLU A 88 -12.20 -10.89 9.65
N GLU A 89 -13.21 -11.01 8.78
CA GLU A 89 -13.10 -10.63 7.36
C GLU A 89 -12.86 -9.11 7.15
N ALA A 90 -13.45 -8.25 8.00
CA ALA A 90 -13.19 -6.82 7.94
C ALA A 90 -11.77 -6.49 8.44
N SER A 91 -11.33 -7.17 9.50
CA SER A 91 -9.98 -7.04 10.04
C SER A 91 -8.93 -7.46 9.02
N GLU A 92 -9.09 -8.62 8.38
CA GLU A 92 -8.22 -9.11 7.31
C GLU A 92 -8.09 -8.09 6.16
N ARG A 93 -9.22 -7.56 5.69
CA ARG A 93 -9.21 -6.53 4.63
C ARG A 93 -8.50 -5.25 5.08
N ALA A 94 -8.67 -4.83 6.33
CA ALA A 94 -7.98 -3.67 6.85
C ALA A 94 -6.47 -3.91 6.93
N LEU A 95 -6.05 -5.08 7.42
CA LEU A 95 -4.66 -5.52 7.50
C LEU A 95 -3.98 -5.55 6.12
N GLU A 96 -4.69 -6.08 5.11
CA GLU A 96 -4.24 -6.08 3.72
C GLU A 96 -4.07 -4.66 3.19
N ARG A 97 -5.07 -3.78 3.37
CA ARG A 97 -5.00 -2.40 2.89
C ARG A 97 -3.89 -1.59 3.56
N ARG A 98 -3.62 -1.84 4.85
CA ARG A 98 -2.49 -1.24 5.58
C ARG A 98 -1.16 -1.71 4.99
N SER A 99 -1.05 -2.99 4.69
CA SER A 99 0.14 -3.57 4.04
C SER A 99 0.41 -2.98 2.64
N ASN A 100 -0.64 -2.67 1.89
CA ASN A 100 -0.53 -2.01 0.59
C ASN A 100 -0.01 -0.56 0.69
N LEU A 101 -0.42 0.19 1.73
CA LEU A 101 0.13 1.53 1.98
C LEU A 101 1.64 1.47 2.29
N GLU A 102 2.07 0.47 3.06
CA GLU A 102 3.47 0.30 3.40
C GLU A 102 4.30 -0.19 2.21
N LEU A 103 3.72 -0.95 1.27
CA LEU A 103 4.33 -1.21 -0.05
C LEU A 103 4.55 0.08 -0.84
N ALA A 104 3.53 0.92 -0.95
CA ALA A 104 3.63 2.18 -1.67
C ALA A 104 4.71 3.08 -1.06
N ARG A 105 4.77 3.14 0.28
CA ARG A 105 5.81 3.87 1.01
C ARG A 105 7.20 3.31 0.75
N ASP A 106 7.36 1.99 0.86
CA ASP A 106 8.66 1.36 0.67
C ASP A 106 9.21 1.62 -0.74
N LEU A 107 8.35 1.59 -1.77
CA LEU A 107 8.70 1.91 -3.14
C LEU A 107 9.06 3.40 -3.34
N LEU A 108 8.27 4.31 -2.78
CA LEU A 108 8.41 5.77 -2.92
C LEU A 108 9.36 6.41 -1.90
N MET A 109 10.00 5.62 -1.04
CA MET A 109 11.02 6.09 -0.10
C MET A 109 12.14 6.85 -0.81
N GLY A 110 12.54 8.00 -0.25
CA GLY A 110 13.53 8.90 -0.82
C GLY A 110 13.03 9.73 -2.00
N THR A 111 11.71 9.79 -2.21
CA THR A 111 11.06 10.68 -3.19
C THR A 111 10.25 11.76 -2.48
N GLU A 112 9.77 12.76 -3.22
CA GLU A 112 8.91 13.82 -2.69
C GLU A 112 7.55 13.32 -2.15
N ALA A 113 7.09 12.14 -2.57
CA ALA A 113 5.85 11.54 -2.07
C ALA A 113 6.00 10.87 -0.69
N GLU A 114 7.21 10.75 -0.17
CA GLU A 114 7.47 10.08 1.11
C GLU A 114 6.77 10.77 2.29
N GLU A 115 6.78 12.11 2.35
CA GLU A 115 6.15 12.87 3.43
C GLU A 115 4.63 12.64 3.47
N LEU A 116 3.99 12.57 2.30
CA LEU A 116 2.57 12.25 2.17
C LEU A 116 2.26 10.88 2.79
N LEU A 117 3.04 9.86 2.45
CA LEU A 117 2.81 8.49 2.94
C LEU A 117 3.17 8.34 4.41
N ASN A 118 4.18 9.07 4.90
CA ASN A 118 4.50 9.13 6.32
C ASN A 118 3.38 9.80 7.15
N ALA A 119 2.63 10.76 6.60
CA ALA A 119 1.48 11.36 7.28
C ALA A 119 0.32 10.38 7.47
N CYS A 120 0.26 9.29 6.70
CA CYS A 120 -0.70 8.19 6.89
C CYS A 120 -0.24 7.17 7.95
N ARG A 121 0.92 7.37 8.60
CA ARG A 121 1.41 6.49 9.67
C ARG A 121 0.90 6.94 11.03
N SER A 122 0.63 5.96 11.88
CA SER A 122 0.44 6.16 13.31
C SER A 122 0.96 4.92 14.01
N ASP A 123 1.97 5.08 14.86
CA ASP A 123 2.58 3.96 15.58
C ASP A 123 1.58 3.27 16.52
N ASP A 124 0.62 4.04 17.07
CA ASP A 124 -0.48 3.48 17.87
C ASP A 124 -1.43 2.64 17.01
N VAL A 125 -1.75 3.11 15.81
CA VAL A 125 -2.58 2.35 14.86
C VAL A 125 -1.82 1.09 14.39
N ASP A 126 -0.55 1.21 14.03
CA ASP A 126 0.28 0.06 13.64
C ASP A 126 0.36 -0.99 14.75
N ARG A 127 0.37 -0.57 16.02
CA ARG A 127 0.27 -1.48 17.18
C ARG A 127 -1.07 -2.21 17.22
N ASP A 128 -2.20 -1.51 17.06
CA ASP A 128 -3.52 -2.12 17.11
C ASP A 128 -3.69 -3.16 15.98
N TYR A 129 -3.27 -2.83 14.76
CA TYR A 129 -3.30 -3.75 13.61
C TYR A 129 -2.46 -4.99 13.87
N ARG A 130 -1.29 -4.86 14.51
CA ARG A 130 -0.48 -6.01 14.93
C ARG A 130 -1.23 -6.90 15.91
N GLU A 131 -1.78 -6.34 16.97
CA GLU A 131 -2.47 -7.13 18.00
C GLU A 131 -3.64 -7.91 17.39
N GLN A 132 -4.35 -7.30 16.44
CA GLN A 132 -5.42 -7.98 15.72
C GLN A 132 -4.90 -9.11 14.80
N ALA A 133 -3.80 -8.88 14.07
CA ALA A 133 -3.20 -9.91 13.22
C ALA A 133 -2.75 -11.14 14.05
N GLU A 134 -2.24 -10.91 15.26
CA GLU A 134 -1.89 -11.95 16.22
C GLU A 134 -3.12 -12.70 16.73
N GLN A 135 -4.19 -11.99 17.09
CA GLN A 135 -5.45 -12.60 17.54
C GLN A 135 -6.09 -13.48 16.45
N CYS A 136 -6.05 -13.05 15.19
CA CYS A 136 -6.57 -13.80 14.05
C CYS A 136 -5.63 -14.91 13.57
N GLY A 137 -4.41 -15.01 14.09
CA GLY A 137 -3.46 -16.05 13.64
C GLY A 137 -2.98 -15.88 12.19
N LEU A 138 -3.09 -14.69 11.60
CA LEU A 138 -2.76 -14.42 10.19
C LEU A 138 -1.27 -14.34 9.91
N ASP A 139 -0.73 -15.16 9.01
CA ASP A 139 0.67 -15.04 8.59
C ASP A 139 0.87 -13.85 7.65
N PRO A 140 2.07 -13.23 7.65
CA PRO A 140 2.34 -12.16 6.71
C PRO A 140 2.31 -12.67 5.27
N PRO A 141 1.70 -11.92 4.35
CA PRO A 141 1.81 -12.22 2.94
C PRO A 141 3.27 -12.20 2.47
N ASP A 142 3.61 -13.07 1.52
CA ASP A 142 4.95 -13.23 0.93
C ASP A 142 5.48 -11.98 0.19
N TRP A 143 4.59 -11.04 -0.10
CA TRP A 143 4.88 -9.78 -0.78
C TRP A 143 5.09 -8.60 0.17
N VAL A 144 4.83 -8.76 1.48
CA VAL A 144 4.98 -7.67 2.45
C VAL A 144 6.40 -7.07 2.36
N PRO A 145 6.54 -5.73 2.26
CA PRO A 145 7.84 -5.12 2.12
C PRO A 145 8.61 -5.34 3.41
N ARG A 146 9.93 -5.49 3.29
CA ARG A 146 10.73 -5.71 4.48
C ARG A 146 10.50 -4.56 5.43
N SER A 147 10.54 -3.28 5.06
CA SER A 147 10.37 -2.15 6.00
C SER A 147 9.10 -2.21 6.88
N HIS A 148 8.15 -3.07 6.56
CA HIS A 148 6.96 -3.37 7.32
C HIS A 148 7.25 -4.22 8.57
N THR A 149 7.61 -3.55 9.66
CA THR A 149 8.06 -4.22 10.88
C THR A 149 6.94 -4.98 11.61
N TRP A 150 5.66 -4.65 11.40
CA TRP A 150 4.56 -5.23 12.17
C TRP A 150 4.07 -6.61 11.73
N TRP A 151 4.70 -7.16 10.68
CA TRP A 151 4.56 -8.56 10.28
C TRP A 151 5.80 -9.41 10.62
N ARG A 152 6.96 -8.76 10.81
CA ARG A 152 8.28 -9.40 10.96
C ARG A 152 8.47 -10.23 12.23
N TRP A 153 7.53 -10.23 13.17
CA TRP A 153 7.65 -11.00 14.41
C TRP A 153 7.33 -12.49 14.24
N ARG A 154 6.80 -12.90 13.07
CA ARG A 154 6.56 -14.31 12.73
C ARG A 154 7.77 -15.02 12.12
N ASP A 155 8.81 -14.27 11.74
CA ASP A 155 10.09 -14.85 11.39
C ASP A 155 10.77 -15.36 12.67
N LYS A 156 10.48 -16.61 13.01
CA LYS A 156 11.31 -17.44 13.89
C LYS A 156 12.40 -18.14 13.08
#